data_AF-A0A6B1GSV5-F1
#
_entry.id   AF-A0A6B1GSV5-F1
#
_cell.length_a   1.000
_cell.length_b   1.000
_cell.length_c   1.000
_cell.angle_alpha   90.00
_cell.angle_beta   90.00
_cell.angle_gamma   90.00
#
_symmetry.space_group_name_H-M   'P 1'
#
loop_
_entity.id
_entity.type
_entity.pdbx_description
1 polymer ?
#
loop_
_entity_poly.entity_id
_entity_poly.type
_entity_poly.pdbx_seq_one_letter_code
_entity_poly.pdbx_strand_id
1 'polypeptide(L)'
;MLDRIAEGLLELQREVGRRPAAVGVGCPGWVDLEAGITRFLPNLPGQWRDVPVARLLGARLETPVRLLNDVRAATLGEFRFGAGRGVSTMALFALGTGIGGGVVIEGRLRLGPLGSAGELGHQIVDPAGPLCGCGNRGCLEAVASGPAIGGTGVRLLRSGQAPILQKIAGGDTEKVNPETMGEAARAGDEAVTKELERIAGLVGIAAANVVVTLHP
;
A
#
# COMPACT_ATOMS: atom_id res chain seq x y z
N MET A 1 14.40 3.71 17.45
CA MET A 1 13.76 2.72 16.54
C MET A 1 14.80 1.96 15.74
N LEU A 2 15.72 2.65 15.04
CA LEU A 2 16.81 2.00 14.31
C LEU A 2 17.72 1.14 15.21
N ASP A 3 17.89 1.52 16.49
CA ASP A 3 18.64 0.70 17.48
C ASP A 3 17.97 -0.66 17.66
N ARG A 4 16.67 -0.67 17.97
CA ARG A 4 15.88 -1.89 18.12
C ARG A 4 15.91 -2.78 16.87
N ILE A 5 15.85 -2.17 15.68
CA ILE A 5 15.98 -2.92 14.41
C ILE A 5 17.37 -3.55 14.30
N ALA A 6 18.43 -2.80 14.60
CA ALA A 6 19.79 -3.32 14.56
C ALA A 6 20.01 -4.43 15.59
N GLU A 7 19.54 -4.26 16.82
CA GLU A 7 19.60 -5.26 17.89
C GLU A 7 18.93 -6.58 17.48
N GLY A 8 17.69 -6.51 16.97
CA GLY A 8 16.98 -7.71 16.51
C GLY A 8 17.65 -8.40 15.32
N LEU A 9 18.25 -7.63 14.39
CA LEU A 9 19.00 -8.20 13.28
C LEU A 9 20.33 -8.85 13.74
N LEU A 10 21.00 -8.27 14.74
CA LEU A 10 22.22 -8.84 15.33
C LEU A 10 21.91 -10.11 16.16
N GLU A 11 20.77 -10.15 16.85
CA GLU A 11 20.25 -11.36 17.48
C GLU A 11 20.02 -12.47 16.45
N LEU A 12 19.28 -12.17 15.37
CA LEU A 12 19.03 -13.12 14.30
C LEU A 12 20.33 -13.62 13.62
N GLN A 13 21.32 -12.73 13.42
CA GLN A 13 22.63 -13.12 12.89
C GLN A 13 23.36 -14.11 13.80
N ARG A 14 23.27 -13.92 15.13
CA ARG A 14 23.87 -14.84 16.11
C ARG A 14 23.16 -16.18 16.11
N GLU A 15 21.83 -16.20 16.04
CA GLU A 15 21.04 -17.44 16.00
C GLU A 15 21.31 -18.25 14.73
N VAL A 16 21.38 -17.59 13.56
CA VAL A 16 21.64 -18.25 12.28
C VAL A 16 23.12 -18.60 12.11
N GLY A 17 24.02 -17.96 12.85
CA GLY A 17 25.48 -18.15 12.76
C GLY A 17 26.07 -17.66 11.44
N ARG A 18 25.36 -16.79 10.70
CA ARG A 18 25.81 -16.26 9.41
C ARG A 18 25.43 -14.79 9.27
N ARG A 19 26.34 -14.01 8.68
CA ARG A 19 26.11 -12.61 8.34
C ARG A 19 25.59 -12.49 6.90
N PRO A 20 24.52 -11.72 6.64
CA PRO A 20 24.04 -11.50 5.29
C PRO A 20 25.01 -10.62 4.49
N ALA A 21 25.06 -10.82 3.17
CA ALA A 21 25.86 -9.98 2.28
C ALA A 21 25.29 -8.55 2.14
N ALA A 22 23.98 -8.38 2.33
CA ALA A 22 23.29 -7.10 2.31
C ALA A 22 21.96 -7.20 3.08
N VAL A 23 21.40 -6.05 3.47
CA VAL A 23 20.08 -5.92 4.08
C VAL A 23 19.21 -4.97 3.25
N GLY A 24 18.05 -5.45 2.83
CA GLY A 24 17.00 -4.62 2.22
C GLY A 24 15.98 -4.18 3.26
N VAL A 25 15.64 -2.89 3.27
CA VAL A 25 14.63 -2.33 4.19
C VAL A 25 13.48 -1.75 3.36
N GLY A 26 12.33 -2.42 3.40
CA GLY A 26 11.06 -1.88 2.91
C GLY A 26 10.47 -0.91 3.95
N CYS A 27 10.12 0.30 3.55
CA CYS A 27 9.52 1.29 4.45
C CYS A 27 8.42 2.10 3.74
N PRO A 28 7.40 2.57 4.49
CA PRO A 28 6.29 3.31 3.90
C PRO A 28 6.73 4.68 3.41
N GLY A 29 6.08 5.21 2.39
CA GLY A 29 6.35 6.56 1.89
C GLY A 29 7.53 6.65 0.93
N TRP A 30 8.17 7.82 0.88
CA TRP A 30 9.16 8.21 -0.13
C TRP A 30 10.57 8.21 0.42
N VAL A 31 11.46 7.51 -0.27
CA VAL A 31 12.89 7.38 0.05
C VAL A 31 13.75 7.83 -1.13
N ASP A 32 14.89 8.40 -0.81
CA ASP A 32 15.97 8.63 -1.76
C ASP A 32 16.84 7.37 -1.79
N LEU A 33 16.72 6.62 -2.88
CA LEU A 33 17.34 5.31 -3.03
C LEU A 33 18.87 5.40 -3.20
N GLU A 34 19.35 6.47 -3.80
CA GLU A 34 20.77 6.68 -4.04
C GLU A 34 21.47 7.13 -2.76
N ALA A 35 20.91 8.12 -2.06
CA ALA A 35 21.45 8.59 -0.80
C ALA A 35 21.15 7.63 0.38
N GLY A 36 20.21 6.70 0.20
CA GLY A 36 19.80 5.76 1.25
C GLY A 36 19.16 6.45 2.45
N ILE A 37 18.38 7.52 2.18
CA ILE A 37 17.74 8.35 3.19
C ILE A 37 16.22 8.38 3.04
N THR A 38 15.51 8.57 4.14
CA THR A 38 14.06 8.73 4.14
C THR A 38 13.71 10.19 3.86
N ARG A 39 12.80 10.47 2.92
CA ARG A 39 12.34 11.83 2.63
C ARG A 39 11.04 12.14 3.35
N PHE A 40 10.12 11.19 3.33
CA PHE A 40 8.81 11.34 3.95
C PHE A 40 8.20 9.97 4.29
N LEU A 41 7.91 9.73 5.58
CA LEU A 41 7.25 8.52 6.05
C LEU A 41 5.91 8.93 6.72
N PRO A 42 4.77 8.90 6.02
CA PRO A 42 3.52 9.50 6.49
C PRO A 42 2.95 8.85 7.76
N ASN A 43 3.22 7.54 7.95
CA ASN A 43 2.57 6.71 8.96
C ASN A 43 3.50 6.29 10.10
N LEU A 44 4.69 6.88 10.20
CA LEU A 44 5.67 6.55 11.24
C LEU A 44 5.83 7.72 12.23
N PRO A 45 5.73 7.47 13.55
CA PRO A 45 5.95 8.50 14.54
C PRO A 45 7.43 8.93 14.57
N GLY A 46 7.67 10.22 14.81
CA GLY A 46 9.00 10.82 14.92
C GLY A 46 9.46 11.61 13.70
N GLN A 47 10.70 12.11 13.74
CA GLN A 47 11.29 12.92 12.68
C GLN A 47 12.07 12.01 11.71
N TRP A 48 11.40 11.60 10.64
CA TRP A 48 11.97 10.74 9.59
C TRP A 48 12.35 11.49 8.30
N ARG A 49 12.34 12.82 8.34
CA ARG A 49 12.76 13.62 7.20
C ARG A 49 14.30 13.65 7.15
N ASP A 50 14.84 13.26 6.01
CA ASP A 50 16.27 13.24 5.69
C ASP A 50 17.12 12.37 6.63
N VAL A 51 16.54 11.30 7.19
CA VAL A 51 17.28 10.37 8.06
C VAL A 51 18.10 9.39 7.23
N PRO A 52 19.42 9.28 7.45
CA PRO A 52 20.30 8.41 6.66
C PRO A 52 20.26 6.96 7.13
N VAL A 53 19.09 6.32 6.99
CA VAL A 53 18.83 4.97 7.50
C VAL A 53 19.84 3.95 6.99
N ALA A 54 20.20 3.99 5.71
CA ALA A 54 21.16 3.03 5.15
C ALA A 54 22.54 3.13 5.81
N ARG A 55 23.02 4.35 6.04
CA ARG A 55 24.31 4.59 6.73
C ARG A 55 24.24 4.18 8.19
N LEU A 56 23.19 4.60 8.91
CA LEU A 56 23.06 4.37 10.35
C LEU A 56 22.91 2.89 10.69
N LEU A 57 22.04 2.17 9.96
CA LEU A 57 21.91 0.71 10.13
C LEU A 57 23.15 -0.02 9.60
N GLY A 58 23.69 0.39 8.45
CA GLY A 58 24.84 -0.27 7.85
C GLY A 58 26.09 -0.21 8.74
N ALA A 59 26.34 0.90 9.43
CA ALA A 59 27.44 1.01 10.37
C ALA A 59 27.31 0.05 11.56
N ARG A 60 26.09 -0.15 12.06
CA ARG A 60 25.82 -1.03 13.22
C ARG A 60 25.84 -2.51 12.89
N LEU A 61 25.34 -2.86 11.71
CA LEU A 61 25.33 -4.23 11.20
C LEU A 61 26.63 -4.60 10.48
N GLU A 62 27.50 -3.61 10.30
CA GLU A 62 28.64 -3.60 9.37
C GLU A 62 28.27 -4.03 7.94
N THR A 63 26.99 -4.11 7.59
CA THR A 63 26.49 -4.77 6.38
C THR A 63 25.89 -3.73 5.43
N PRO A 64 26.10 -3.84 4.09
CA PRO A 64 25.45 -2.94 3.14
C PRO A 64 23.93 -2.92 3.31
N VAL A 65 23.36 -1.73 3.50
CA VAL A 65 21.90 -1.54 3.60
C VAL A 65 21.39 -0.83 2.34
N ARG A 66 20.20 -1.23 1.87
CA ARG A 66 19.46 -0.54 0.81
C ARG A 66 18.02 -0.30 1.28
N LEU A 67 17.50 0.87 0.95
CA LEU A 67 16.10 1.21 1.19
C LEU A 67 15.28 0.91 -0.05
N LEU A 68 13.99 0.62 0.16
CA LEU A 68 12.98 0.59 -0.86
C LEU A 68 11.64 1.00 -0.24
N ASN A 69 10.74 1.53 -1.05
CA ASN A 69 9.34 1.64 -0.64
C ASN A 69 8.77 0.23 -0.33
N ASP A 70 7.93 0.12 0.69
CA ASP A 70 7.30 -1.13 1.13
C ASP A 70 6.50 -1.84 0.03
N VAL A 71 5.66 -1.13 -0.72
CA VAL A 71 4.89 -1.71 -1.82
C VAL A 71 5.77 -2.11 -3.00
N ARG A 72 6.88 -1.39 -3.23
CA ARG A 72 7.90 -1.76 -4.23
C ARG A 72 8.65 -3.02 -3.82
N ALA A 73 8.95 -3.15 -2.53
CA ALA A 73 9.54 -4.36 -1.98
C ALA A 73 8.57 -5.55 -2.10
N ALA A 74 7.29 -5.36 -1.80
CA ALA A 74 6.26 -6.37 -2.00
C ALA A 74 6.13 -6.77 -3.48
N THR A 75 6.14 -5.79 -4.39
CA THR A 75 6.12 -6.03 -5.85
C THR A 75 7.32 -6.85 -6.30
N LEU A 76 8.52 -6.52 -5.83
CA LEU A 76 9.72 -7.30 -6.12
C LEU A 76 9.63 -8.70 -5.53
N GLY A 77 9.06 -8.85 -4.34
CA GLY A 77 8.79 -10.14 -3.70
C GLY A 77 7.87 -11.01 -4.54
N GLU A 78 6.71 -10.50 -4.94
CA GLU A 78 5.75 -11.20 -5.80
C GLU A 78 6.35 -11.55 -7.17
N PHE A 79 7.12 -10.65 -7.76
CA PHE A 79 7.83 -10.90 -9.02
C PHE A 79 8.84 -12.05 -8.91
N ARG A 80 9.61 -12.08 -7.82
CA ARG A 80 10.70 -13.06 -7.64
C ARG A 80 10.22 -14.39 -7.09
N PHE A 81 9.25 -14.37 -6.19
CA PHE A 81 8.93 -15.50 -5.33
C PHE A 81 7.43 -15.86 -5.31
N GLY A 82 6.55 -14.95 -5.74
CA GLY A 82 5.10 -15.11 -5.67
C GLY A 82 4.41 -15.25 -7.04
N ALA A 83 3.26 -14.60 -7.18
CA ALA A 83 2.37 -14.73 -8.33
C ALA A 83 2.97 -14.18 -9.64
N GLY A 84 3.97 -13.31 -9.55
CA GLY A 84 4.67 -12.72 -10.69
C GLY A 84 5.84 -13.55 -11.23
N ARG A 85 6.03 -14.78 -10.75
CA ARG A 85 7.13 -15.64 -11.22
C ARG A 85 6.93 -16.05 -12.66
N GLY A 86 7.97 -15.87 -13.48
CA GLY A 86 8.02 -16.33 -14.86
C GLY A 86 7.40 -15.37 -15.88
N VAL A 87 6.74 -14.29 -15.44
CA VAL A 87 6.34 -13.20 -16.32
C VAL A 87 7.46 -12.17 -16.46
N SER A 88 7.46 -11.39 -17.54
CA SER A 88 8.44 -10.33 -17.77
C SER A 88 7.92 -8.95 -17.38
N THR A 89 6.61 -8.73 -17.48
CA THR A 89 5.94 -7.50 -17.07
C THR A 89 4.87 -7.88 -16.03
N MET A 90 4.68 -7.05 -15.02
CA MET A 90 3.59 -7.21 -14.06
C MET A 90 3.28 -5.89 -13.39
N ALA A 91 2.04 -5.72 -12.95
CA ALA A 91 1.63 -4.68 -12.04
C ALA A 91 1.03 -5.30 -10.78
N LEU A 92 1.37 -4.76 -9.62
CA LEU A 92 0.80 -5.14 -8.34
C LEU A 92 -0.02 -3.97 -7.82
N PHE A 93 -1.24 -4.21 -7.36
CA PHE A 93 -2.01 -3.25 -6.57
C PHE A 93 -2.05 -3.74 -5.13
N ALA A 94 -1.59 -2.92 -4.18
CA ALA A 94 -1.66 -3.22 -2.76
C ALA A 94 -2.85 -2.45 -2.16
N LEU A 95 -3.95 -3.17 -1.92
CA LEU A 95 -5.17 -2.61 -1.34
C LEU A 95 -5.17 -2.80 0.19
N GLY A 96 -5.23 -1.70 0.95
CA GLY A 96 -5.25 -1.76 2.41
C GLY A 96 -5.62 -0.41 3.01
N THR A 97 -4.90 0.04 4.05
CA THR A 97 -5.09 1.35 4.67
C THR A 97 -4.95 2.50 3.66
N GLY A 98 -3.99 2.36 2.75
CA GLY A 98 -3.90 3.13 1.51
C GLY A 98 -3.98 2.21 0.30
N ILE A 99 -3.78 2.78 -0.89
CA ILE A 99 -3.58 1.98 -2.11
C ILE A 99 -2.22 2.35 -2.70
N GLY A 100 -1.31 1.37 -2.70
CA GLY A 100 -0.05 1.47 -3.43
C GLY A 100 -0.05 0.54 -4.65
N GLY A 101 1.06 0.46 -5.37
CA GLY A 101 1.23 -0.68 -6.27
C GLY A 101 2.43 -0.69 -7.19
N GLY A 102 3.36 -1.63 -7.20
CA GLY A 102 4.54 -1.52 -8.08
C GLY A 102 4.32 -2.00 -9.51
N VAL A 103 5.24 -1.64 -10.41
CA VAL A 103 5.28 -2.18 -11.76
C VAL A 103 6.67 -2.73 -12.09
N VAL A 104 6.68 -3.89 -12.75
CA VAL A 104 7.86 -4.51 -13.35
C VAL A 104 7.64 -4.49 -14.84
N ILE A 105 8.66 -4.07 -15.60
CA ILE A 105 8.62 -4.05 -17.07
C ILE A 105 9.91 -4.67 -17.56
N GLU A 106 9.82 -5.70 -18.40
CA GLU A 106 10.97 -6.44 -18.97
C GLU A 106 11.93 -6.97 -17.90
N GLY A 107 11.36 -7.56 -16.85
CA GLY A 107 12.07 -8.20 -15.75
C GLY A 107 12.71 -7.24 -14.75
N ARG A 108 12.41 -5.94 -14.85
CA ARG A 108 12.97 -4.90 -13.97
C ARG A 108 11.87 -4.14 -13.26
N LEU A 109 11.96 -4.08 -11.93
CA LEU A 109 11.15 -3.18 -11.12
C LEU A 109 11.41 -1.74 -11.60
N ARG A 110 10.36 -1.03 -12.00
CA ARG A 110 10.47 0.33 -12.48
C ARG A 110 10.19 1.29 -11.35
N LEU A 111 11.16 2.17 -11.12
CA LEU A 111 11.15 3.15 -10.05
C LEU A 111 11.03 4.58 -10.61
N GLY A 112 11.33 4.77 -11.89
CA GLY A 112 11.35 6.09 -12.51
C GLY A 112 12.45 6.99 -11.95
N PRO A 113 12.56 8.25 -12.44
CA PRO A 113 13.66 9.15 -12.08
C PRO A 113 13.70 9.52 -10.59
N LEU A 114 12.54 9.54 -9.92
CA LEU A 114 12.40 9.98 -8.53
C LEU A 114 12.02 8.84 -7.57
N GLY A 115 12.01 7.59 -8.03
CA GLY A 115 11.59 6.45 -7.21
C GLY A 115 10.07 6.28 -7.06
N SER A 116 9.26 7.10 -7.74
CA SER A 116 7.80 7.14 -7.62
C SER A 116 7.05 6.51 -8.81
N ALA A 117 7.73 5.80 -9.71
CA ALA A 117 7.02 5.09 -10.78
C ALA A 117 6.13 3.99 -10.19
N GLY A 118 4.91 3.88 -10.72
CA GLY A 118 3.91 2.96 -10.24
C GLY A 118 3.17 3.47 -8.99
N GLU A 119 3.01 4.74 -8.69
CA GLU A 119 2.06 5.12 -7.61
C GLU A 119 0.59 4.87 -8.05
N LEU A 120 0.23 3.60 -8.23
CA LEU A 120 -0.99 3.16 -8.92
C LEU A 120 -2.27 3.54 -8.17
N GLY A 121 -2.22 3.73 -6.85
CA GLY A 121 -3.37 4.21 -6.09
C GLY A 121 -3.67 5.70 -6.27
N HIS A 122 -2.75 6.47 -6.86
CA HIS A 122 -2.97 7.87 -7.18
C HIS A 122 -3.48 8.11 -8.60
N GLN A 123 -3.76 7.05 -9.36
CA GLN A 123 -4.51 7.14 -10.61
C GLN A 123 -5.87 7.81 -10.36
N ILE A 124 -6.21 8.80 -11.17
CA ILE A 124 -7.53 9.45 -11.13
C ILE A 124 -8.53 8.52 -11.82
N VAL A 125 -9.46 7.98 -11.05
CA VAL A 125 -10.54 7.09 -11.52
C VAL A 125 -11.91 7.75 -11.50
N ASP A 126 -12.03 8.85 -10.75
CA ASP A 126 -13.23 9.68 -10.69
C ASP A 126 -12.83 11.16 -10.62
N PRO A 127 -12.77 11.88 -11.75
CA PRO A 127 -12.36 13.29 -11.78
C PRO A 127 -13.19 14.21 -10.87
N ALA A 128 -14.43 13.84 -10.56
CA ALA A 128 -15.31 14.58 -9.65
C ALA A 128 -15.23 14.08 -8.19
N GLY A 129 -14.35 13.13 -7.92
CA GLY A 129 -14.22 12.44 -6.65
C GLY A 129 -13.62 13.27 -5.51
N PRO A 130 -13.45 12.64 -4.34
CA PRO A 130 -12.96 13.30 -3.13
C PRO A 130 -11.49 13.74 -3.28
N LEU A 131 -11.08 14.66 -2.39
CA LEU A 131 -9.66 15.01 -2.23
C LEU A 131 -8.89 13.79 -1.70
N CYS A 132 -7.75 13.52 -2.32
CA CYS A 132 -6.79 12.54 -1.85
C CYS A 132 -5.74 13.22 -0.95
N GLY A 133 -5.14 12.45 -0.04
CA GLY A 133 -4.04 12.93 0.79
C GLY A 133 -2.82 13.41 0.01
N CYS A 134 -2.67 12.99 -1.26
CA CYS A 134 -1.61 13.48 -2.15
C CYS A 134 -1.86 14.89 -2.71
N GLY A 135 -3.06 15.46 -2.51
CA GLY A 135 -3.45 16.79 -2.99
C GLY A 135 -4.29 16.80 -4.27
N ASN A 136 -4.36 15.69 -5.01
CA ASN A 136 -5.23 15.53 -6.17
C ASN A 136 -6.68 15.21 -5.77
N ARG A 137 -7.59 15.20 -6.75
CA ARG A 137 -8.97 14.70 -6.62
C ARG A 137 -9.17 13.42 -7.40
N GLY A 138 -9.99 12.53 -6.86
CA GLY A 138 -10.44 11.36 -7.61
C GLY A 138 -9.48 10.19 -7.68
N CYS A 139 -8.42 10.20 -6.85
CA CYS A 139 -7.48 9.10 -6.80
C CYS A 139 -8.18 7.81 -6.35
N LEU A 140 -7.77 6.67 -6.91
CA LEU A 140 -8.26 5.35 -6.51
C LEU A 140 -8.19 5.14 -4.98
N GLU A 141 -7.08 5.54 -4.34
CA GLU A 141 -6.94 5.48 -2.87
C GLU A 141 -8.05 6.22 -2.13
N ALA A 142 -8.46 7.39 -2.62
CA ALA A 142 -9.46 8.24 -1.97
C ALA A 142 -10.88 7.66 -2.04
N VAL A 143 -11.11 6.67 -2.91
CA VAL A 143 -12.43 6.06 -3.13
C VAL A 143 -12.50 4.58 -2.77
N ALA A 144 -11.37 3.86 -2.76
CA ALA A 144 -11.33 2.41 -2.62
C ALA A 144 -10.40 1.90 -1.50
N SER A 145 -9.67 2.78 -0.79
CA SER A 145 -8.91 2.34 0.39
C SER A 145 -9.82 1.87 1.53
N GLY A 146 -9.26 1.15 2.49
CA GLY A 146 -10.00 0.68 3.67
C GLY A 146 -10.77 1.80 4.39
N PRO A 147 -10.12 2.95 4.71
CA PRO A 147 -10.80 4.11 5.27
C PRO A 147 -11.88 4.70 4.35
N ALA A 148 -11.68 4.71 3.03
CA ALA A 148 -12.68 5.21 2.08
C ALA A 148 -13.93 4.31 2.02
N ILE A 149 -13.75 2.99 2.04
CA ILE A 149 -14.83 2.00 2.14
C ILE A 149 -15.56 2.15 3.48
N GLY A 150 -14.82 2.20 4.60
CA GLY A 150 -15.39 2.40 5.94
C GLY A 150 -16.20 3.69 6.04
N GLY A 151 -15.66 4.81 5.55
CA GLY A 151 -16.36 6.09 5.50
C GLY A 151 -17.64 6.05 4.65
N THR A 152 -17.67 5.23 3.59
CA THR A 152 -18.88 4.99 2.79
C THR A 152 -19.91 4.20 3.59
N GLY A 153 -19.50 3.14 4.28
CA GLY A 153 -20.37 2.38 5.18
C GLY A 153 -20.97 3.25 6.29
N VAL A 154 -20.17 4.13 6.90
CA VAL A 154 -20.65 5.06 7.94
C VAL A 154 -21.73 5.99 7.39
N ARG A 155 -21.59 6.48 6.16
CA ARG A 155 -22.65 7.29 5.51
C ARG A 155 -23.94 6.50 5.33
N LEU A 156 -23.83 5.27 4.81
CA LEU A 156 -24.99 4.39 4.62
C LEU A 156 -25.69 4.08 5.95
N LEU A 157 -24.93 3.72 6.98
CA LEU A 157 -25.43 3.46 8.33
C LEU A 157 -26.16 4.68 8.91
N ARG A 158 -25.54 5.86 8.87
CA ARG A 158 -26.14 7.11 9.40
C ARG A 158 -27.38 7.55 8.64
N SER A 159 -27.48 7.23 7.35
CA SER A 159 -28.66 7.53 6.52
C SER A 159 -29.79 6.49 6.67
N GLY A 160 -29.58 5.42 7.44
CA GLY A 160 -30.56 4.34 7.59
C GLY A 160 -30.70 3.44 6.36
N GLN A 161 -29.76 3.50 5.41
CA GLN A 161 -29.83 2.76 4.15
C GLN A 161 -29.22 1.36 4.23
N ALA A 162 -28.45 1.06 5.28
CA ALA A 162 -27.77 -0.23 5.45
C ALA A 162 -28.23 -0.97 6.73
N PRO A 163 -29.43 -1.58 6.72
CA PRO A 163 -30.03 -2.18 7.91
C PRO A 163 -29.28 -3.41 8.42
N ILE A 164 -28.63 -4.19 7.54
CA ILE A 164 -27.87 -5.36 7.95
C ILE A 164 -26.50 -4.93 8.48
N LEU A 165 -25.84 -3.97 7.82
CA LEU A 165 -24.63 -3.35 8.37
C LEU A 165 -24.90 -2.74 9.76
N GLN A 166 -26.04 -2.07 9.94
CA GLN A 166 -26.45 -1.54 11.23
C GLN A 166 -26.55 -2.64 12.29
N LYS A 167 -27.09 -3.81 11.95
CA LYS A 167 -27.17 -4.96 12.85
C LYS A 167 -25.79 -5.54 13.17
N ILE A 168 -24.90 -5.67 12.17
CA ILE A 168 -23.54 -6.19 12.34
C ILE A 168 -22.70 -5.25 13.21
N ALA A 169 -22.72 -3.95 12.93
CA ALA A 169 -21.98 -2.95 13.67
C ALA A 169 -22.66 -2.57 15.00
N GLY A 170 -23.90 -3.00 15.25
CA GLY A 170 -24.69 -2.58 16.42
C GLY A 170 -24.95 -1.07 16.46
N GLY A 171 -24.98 -0.41 15.29
CA GLY A 171 -25.07 1.05 15.17
C GLY A 171 -23.79 1.82 15.50
N ASP A 172 -22.70 1.14 15.85
CA ASP A 172 -21.41 1.77 16.20
C ASP A 172 -20.59 2.05 14.94
N THR A 173 -20.32 3.34 14.67
CA THR A 173 -19.57 3.75 13.47
C THR A 173 -18.10 3.32 13.51
N GLU A 174 -17.52 3.12 14.69
CA GLU A 174 -16.12 2.69 14.83
C GLU A 174 -15.91 1.23 14.41
N LYS A 175 -17.00 0.45 14.38
CA LYS A 175 -16.97 -0.94 13.90
C LYS A 175 -17.14 -1.06 12.39
N VAL A 176 -17.45 0.04 11.69
CA VAL A 176 -17.66 0.03 10.24
C VAL A 176 -16.32 0.07 9.51
N ASN A 177 -16.02 -1.00 8.80
CA ASN A 177 -14.76 -1.23 8.10
C ASN A 177 -14.99 -2.13 6.86
N PRO A 178 -13.98 -2.40 6.01
CA PRO A 178 -14.15 -3.23 4.82
C PRO A 178 -14.67 -4.65 5.09
N GLU A 179 -14.31 -5.25 6.24
CA GLU A 179 -14.74 -6.60 6.62
C GLU A 179 -16.25 -6.62 6.90
N THR A 180 -16.73 -5.74 7.79
CA THR A 180 -18.17 -5.61 8.10
C THR A 180 -19.01 -5.19 6.90
N MET A 181 -18.47 -4.35 6.00
CA MET A 181 -19.10 -4.02 4.71
C MET A 181 -19.25 -5.27 3.83
N GLY A 182 -18.20 -6.09 3.72
CA GLY A 182 -18.24 -7.33 2.96
C GLY A 182 -19.20 -8.37 3.56
N GLU A 183 -19.27 -8.45 4.89
CA GLU A 183 -20.24 -9.29 5.60
C GLU A 183 -21.67 -8.84 5.33
N ALA A 184 -21.96 -7.54 5.44
CA ALA A 184 -23.28 -6.99 5.17
C ALA A 184 -23.72 -7.27 3.72
N ALA A 185 -22.83 -7.05 2.74
CA ALA A 185 -23.12 -7.36 1.35
C ALA A 185 -23.40 -8.85 1.11
N ARG A 186 -22.59 -9.77 1.68
CA ARG A 186 -22.83 -11.21 1.59
C ARG A 186 -24.14 -11.65 2.26
N ALA A 187 -24.57 -10.92 3.28
CA ALA A 187 -25.85 -11.13 3.95
C ALA A 187 -27.04 -10.49 3.22
N GLY A 188 -26.83 -9.82 2.07
CA GLY A 188 -27.88 -9.26 1.23
C GLY A 188 -28.22 -7.79 1.50
N ASP A 189 -27.32 -7.01 2.11
CA ASP A 189 -27.52 -5.57 2.27
C ASP A 189 -27.37 -4.86 0.91
N GLU A 190 -28.50 -4.52 0.28
CA GLU A 190 -28.53 -4.01 -1.10
C GLU A 190 -27.76 -2.70 -1.28
N ALA A 191 -27.89 -1.76 -0.35
CA ALA A 191 -27.22 -0.46 -0.45
C ALA A 191 -25.70 -0.61 -0.31
N VAL A 192 -25.25 -1.46 0.63
CA VAL A 192 -23.82 -1.78 0.80
C VAL A 192 -23.28 -2.50 -0.43
N THR A 193 -24.02 -3.48 -0.95
CA THR A 193 -23.63 -4.25 -2.14
C THR A 193 -23.41 -3.31 -3.32
N LYS A 194 -24.37 -2.42 -3.60
CA LYS A 194 -24.28 -1.45 -4.69
C LYS A 194 -23.07 -0.52 -4.57
N GLU A 195 -22.74 -0.06 -3.36
CA GLU A 195 -21.55 0.77 -3.17
C GLU A 195 -20.24 -0.02 -3.35
N LEU A 196 -20.19 -1.26 -2.87
CA LEU A 196 -19.02 -2.13 -3.09
C LEU A 196 -18.83 -2.44 -4.59
N GLU A 197 -19.91 -2.69 -5.33
CA GLU A 197 -19.86 -2.87 -6.79
C GLU A 197 -19.35 -1.62 -7.50
N ARG A 198 -19.83 -0.43 -7.10
CA ARG A 198 -19.35 0.85 -7.65
C ARG A 198 -17.85 1.03 -7.39
N ILE A 199 -17.40 0.75 -6.16
CA ILE A 199 -15.97 0.83 -5.78
C ILE A 199 -15.14 -0.19 -6.56
N ALA A 200 -15.64 -1.43 -6.71
CA ALA A 200 -14.99 -2.45 -7.52
C ALA A 200 -14.87 -2.04 -8.99
N GLY A 201 -15.89 -1.36 -9.54
CA GLY A 201 -15.84 -0.77 -10.88
C GLY A 201 -14.70 0.26 -11.02
N LEU A 202 -14.47 1.11 -10.01
CA LEU A 202 -13.37 2.07 -10.01
C LEU A 202 -11.99 1.40 -9.90
N VAL A 203 -11.87 0.32 -9.12
CA VAL A 203 -10.66 -0.53 -9.12
C VAL A 203 -10.44 -1.14 -10.50
N GLY A 204 -11.51 -1.60 -11.17
CA GLY A 204 -11.50 -2.10 -12.53
C GLY A 204 -11.00 -1.08 -13.55
N ILE A 205 -11.41 0.19 -13.44
CA ILE A 205 -10.90 1.29 -14.28
C ILE A 205 -9.39 1.46 -14.08
N ALA A 206 -8.91 1.50 -12.83
CA ALA A 206 -7.48 1.63 -12.58
C ALA A 206 -6.67 0.44 -13.12
N ALA A 207 -7.20 -0.78 -12.99
CA ALA A 207 -6.57 -1.96 -13.56
C ALA A 207 -6.54 -1.89 -15.11
N ALA A 208 -7.67 -1.51 -15.74
CA ALA A 208 -7.77 -1.36 -17.18
C ALA A 208 -6.80 -0.30 -17.73
N ASN A 209 -6.64 0.83 -17.05
CA ASN A 209 -5.65 1.85 -17.41
C ASN A 209 -4.24 1.28 -17.45
N VAL A 210 -3.88 0.45 -16.46
CA VAL A 210 -2.58 -0.20 -16.39
C VAL A 210 -2.42 -1.26 -17.50
N VAL A 211 -3.47 -2.05 -17.77
CA VAL A 211 -3.47 -3.04 -18.85
C VAL A 211 -3.22 -2.38 -20.21
N VAL A 212 -3.92 -1.29 -20.51
CA VAL A 212 -3.77 -0.58 -21.79
C VAL A 212 -2.41 0.12 -21.89
N THR A 213 -1.87 0.61 -20.78
CA THR A 213 -0.59 1.35 -20.77
C THR A 213 0.63 0.43 -20.81
N LEU A 214 0.59 -0.70 -20.10
CA LEU A 214 1.76 -1.55 -19.86
C LEU A 214 1.69 -2.92 -20.53
N HIS A 215 0.50 -3.40 -20.88
CA HIS A 215 0.26 -4.79 -21.28
C HIS A 215 1.00 -5.80 -20.40
N PRO A 216 0.73 -5.78 -19.07
CA PRO A 216 1.43 -6.60 -18.10
C PRO A 216 1.04 -8.08 -18.17
#